data_AF-A0A2N1V8G9-F1
#
_entry.id   AF-A0A2N1V8G9-F1
#
_cell.length_a   1.000
_cell.length_b   1.000
_cell.length_c   1.000
_cell.angle_alpha   90.00
_cell.angle_beta   90.00
_cell.angle_gamma   90.00
#
_symmetry.space_group_name_H-M   'P 1'
#
loop_
_entity.id
_entity.type
_entity.pdbx_description
1 polymer ?
#
loop_
_entity_poly.entity_id
_entity_poly.type
_entity_poly.pdbx_seq_one_letter_code
_entity_poly.pdbx_strand_id
1 'polypeptide(L)'
;MKDIILVILALLIGMSITKIYYPNQIINHTTDTLTIVQEPIVIEKIKPKLIYKSDTIIQTRPFTAWVDTIYKYDTIQVRYDYPENEMKLAIRMATDTIYKERVIAASEPLKEPWWEDPLIATGGLVLGYLLSNASK
;
A
#
# COMPACT_ATOMS: atom_id res chain seq x y z
N MET A 1 -56.60 7.91 18.06
CA MET A 1 -56.33 7.52 16.66
C MET A 1 -55.39 8.48 15.94
N LYS A 2 -55.60 9.80 16.00
CA LYS A 2 -54.70 10.79 15.40
C LYS A 2 -53.24 10.68 15.90
N ASP A 3 -53.03 10.49 17.20
CA ASP A 3 -51.68 10.47 17.77
C ASP A 3 -50.88 9.22 17.34
N ILE A 4 -51.56 8.09 17.19
CA ILE A 4 -50.96 6.83 16.72
C ILE A 4 -50.51 6.96 15.25
N ILE A 5 -51.32 7.61 14.42
CA ILE A 5 -50.98 7.86 13.01
C ILE A 5 -49.76 8.80 12.92
N LEU A 6 -49.67 9.79 13.80
CA LEU A 6 -48.59 10.76 13.83
C LEU A 6 -47.25 10.10 14.22
N VAL A 7 -47.27 9.19 15.20
CA VAL A 7 -46.09 8.41 15.60
C VAL A 7 -45.62 7.49 14.47
N ILE A 8 -46.54 6.82 13.77
CA ILE A 8 -46.19 5.94 12.63
C ILE A 8 -45.59 6.76 11.48
N LEU A 9 -46.13 7.94 11.20
CA LEU A 9 -45.61 8.84 10.18
C LEU A 9 -44.18 9.32 10.52
N ALA A 10 -43.95 9.70 11.78
CA ALA A 10 -42.61 10.11 12.24
C ALA A 10 -41.59 8.99 12.14
N LEU A 11 -41.99 7.74 12.41
CA LEU A 11 -41.12 6.57 12.32
C LEU A 11 -40.75 6.24 10.86
N LEU A 12 -41.71 6.33 9.93
CA LEU A 12 -41.47 6.13 8.49
C LEU A 12 -40.56 7.21 7.89
N ILE A 13 -40.73 8.46 8.31
CA ILE A 13 -39.86 9.58 7.91
C ILE A 13 -38.44 9.36 8.45
N GLY A 14 -38.30 9.00 9.73
CA GLY A 14 -37.01 8.69 10.35
C GLY A 14 -36.26 7.55 9.65
N MET A 15 -36.95 6.46 9.30
CA MET A 15 -36.35 5.35 8.55
C MET A 15 -35.93 5.72 7.12
N SER A 16 -36.65 6.65 6.49
CA SER A 16 -36.31 7.11 5.13
C SER A 16 -35.07 8.01 5.15
N ILE A 17 -34.94 8.88 6.16
CA ILE A 17 -33.79 9.78 6.32
C ILE A 17 -32.51 8.99 6.61
N THR A 18 -32.56 8.01 7.51
CA THR A 18 -31.35 7.23 7.88
C THR A 18 -30.78 6.46 6.69
N LYS A 19 -31.63 5.95 5.80
CA LYS A 19 -31.20 5.24 4.58
C LYS A 19 -30.55 6.17 3.54
N ILE A 20 -30.91 7.45 3.53
CA ILE A 20 -30.32 8.47 2.65
C ILE A 20 -29.00 8.99 3.23
N TYR A 21 -28.91 9.14 4.55
CA TYR A 21 -27.74 9.74 5.22
C TYR A 21 -26.55 8.80 5.35
N TYR A 22 -26.78 7.49 5.32
CA TYR A 22 -25.73 6.47 5.31
C TYR A 22 -25.71 5.70 3.98
N PRO A 23 -25.33 6.32 2.85
CA PRO A 23 -25.11 5.57 1.63
C PRO A 23 -23.94 4.60 1.86
N ASN A 24 -24.10 3.35 1.41
CA ASN A 24 -23.07 2.32 1.51
C ASN A 24 -21.73 2.89 1.04
N GLN A 25 -20.71 2.85 1.91
CA GLN A 25 -19.37 3.29 1.56
C GLN A 25 -18.87 2.45 0.38
N ILE A 26 -18.61 3.09 -0.75
CA ILE A 26 -18.00 2.45 -1.91
C ILE A 26 -16.50 2.44 -1.66
N ILE A 27 -15.94 1.27 -1.34
CA ILE A 27 -14.49 1.10 -1.18
C ILE A 27 -13.89 0.92 -2.57
N ASN A 28 -13.19 1.94 -3.06
CA ASN A 28 -12.44 1.85 -4.31
C ASN A 28 -11.07 1.19 -4.03
N HIS A 29 -10.84 0.05 -4.66
CA HIS A 29 -9.55 -0.65 -4.61
C HIS A 29 -8.71 -0.23 -5.83
N THR A 30 -7.57 0.41 -5.59
CA THR A 30 -6.60 0.75 -6.65
C THR A 30 -5.32 -0.03 -6.43
N THR A 31 -4.85 -0.73 -7.47
CA THR A 31 -3.60 -1.50 -7.44
C THR A 31 -2.50 -0.72 -8.15
N ASP A 32 -1.47 -0.31 -7.42
CA ASP A 32 -0.27 0.32 -7.99
C ASP A 32 0.92 -0.66 -7.97
N THR A 33 1.66 -0.76 -9.06
CA THR A 33 2.92 -1.52 -9.14
C THR A 33 4.08 -0.65 -8.67
N LEU A 34 4.81 -1.10 -7.64
CA LEU A 34 6.07 -0.48 -7.22
C LEU A 34 7.25 -1.35 -7.70
N THR A 35 8.09 -0.76 -8.55
CA THR A 35 9.34 -1.39 -8.98
C THR A 35 10.44 -1.05 -7.98
N ILE A 36 10.95 -2.03 -7.24
CA ILE A 36 12.05 -1.83 -6.29
C ILE A 36 13.35 -2.22 -6.99
N VAL A 37 14.14 -1.23 -7.36
CA VAL A 37 15.49 -1.46 -7.91
C VAL A 37 16.45 -1.71 -6.76
N GLN A 38 16.91 -2.95 -6.61
CA GLN A 38 17.94 -3.30 -5.64
C GLN A 38 19.32 -2.90 -6.17
N GLU A 39 20.12 -2.24 -5.32
CA GLU A 39 21.50 -1.91 -5.64
C GLU A 39 22.37 -3.18 -5.66
N PRO A 40 23.34 -3.28 -6.57
CA PRO A 40 24.20 -4.45 -6.66
C PRO A 40 25.07 -4.59 -5.41
N ILE A 41 25.16 -5.80 -4.87
CA ILE A 41 26.07 -6.12 -3.78
C ILE A 41 27.46 -6.32 -4.38
N VAL A 42 28.33 -5.33 -4.22
CA VAL A 42 29.71 -5.36 -4.70
C VAL A 42 30.64 -5.58 -3.51
N ILE A 43 31.34 -6.71 -3.51
CA ILE A 43 32.43 -6.98 -2.59
C ILE A 43 33.74 -6.79 -3.34
N GLU A 44 34.33 -5.60 -3.16
CA GLU A 44 35.45 -5.14 -3.97
C GLU A 44 36.74 -5.94 -3.75
N LYS A 45 37.05 -6.31 -2.50
CA LYS A 45 38.26 -7.05 -2.14
C LYS A 45 38.09 -7.85 -0.85
N ILE A 46 38.05 -9.18 -0.96
CA ILE A 46 38.22 -10.10 0.18
C ILE A 46 39.55 -10.83 0.00
N LYS A 47 40.34 -10.90 1.08
CA LYS A 47 41.46 -11.84 1.19
C LYS A 47 40.93 -13.15 1.77
N PRO A 48 40.75 -14.22 0.96
CA PRO A 48 40.26 -15.48 1.45
C PRO A 48 41.31 -16.16 2.34
N LYS A 49 40.86 -16.91 3.34
CA LYS A 49 41.75 -17.75 4.15
C LYS A 49 42.17 -18.96 3.32
N LEU A 50 43.45 -19.01 2.94
CA LEU A 50 44.01 -20.16 2.22
C LEU A 50 44.16 -21.35 3.18
N ILE A 51 43.53 -22.47 2.84
CA ILE A 51 43.68 -23.75 3.55
C ILE A 51 44.44 -24.68 2.61
N TYR A 52 45.73 -24.87 2.91
CA TYR A 52 46.56 -25.83 2.18
C TYR A 52 46.25 -27.24 2.70
N LYS A 53 45.69 -28.09 1.83
CA LYS A 53 45.67 -29.54 2.07
C LYS A 53 47.06 -30.07 1.66
N SER A 54 47.56 -31.06 2.41
CA SER A 54 48.97 -31.49 2.45
C SER A 54 49.66 -31.63 1.08
N ASP A 55 50.97 -31.32 1.07
CA ASP A 55 51.97 -31.54 0.02
C ASP A 55 51.80 -30.83 -1.34
N THR A 56 50.90 -29.86 -1.47
CA THR A 56 50.76 -29.08 -2.72
C THR A 56 51.30 -27.66 -2.60
N ILE A 57 52.62 -27.49 -2.68
CA ILE A 57 53.23 -26.20 -3.02
C ILE A 57 53.22 -26.08 -4.55
N ILE A 58 52.16 -25.52 -5.09
CA ILE A 58 52.03 -25.29 -6.53
C ILE A 58 52.77 -23.99 -6.87
N GLN A 59 53.96 -24.09 -7.46
CA GLN A 59 54.61 -22.96 -8.14
C GLN A 59 53.96 -22.76 -9.52
N THR A 60 52.80 -22.12 -9.55
CA THR A 60 52.16 -21.68 -10.80
C THR A 60 52.59 -20.27 -11.16
N ARG A 61 52.58 -19.98 -12.47
CA ARG A 61 52.71 -18.60 -12.96
C ARG A 61 51.52 -17.77 -12.45
N PRO A 62 51.68 -16.45 -12.26
CA PRO A 62 50.58 -15.55 -11.95
C PRO A 62 49.42 -15.77 -12.92
N PHE A 63 48.21 -15.90 -12.37
CA PHE A 63 47.00 -16.11 -13.17
C PHE A 63 45.81 -15.42 -12.53
N THR A 64 44.87 -15.00 -13.36
CA THR A 64 43.56 -14.51 -12.93
C THR A 64 42.51 -15.52 -13.34
N ALA A 65 41.76 -16.05 -12.37
CA ALA A 65 40.56 -16.83 -12.63
C ALA A 65 39.36 -15.89 -12.63
N TRP A 66 38.53 -15.97 -13.68
CA TRP A 66 37.33 -15.15 -13.84
C TRP A 66 36.15 -16.05 -14.15
N VAL A 67 35.05 -15.85 -13.44
CA VAL A 67 33.77 -16.53 -13.69
C VAL A 67 32.69 -15.45 -13.78
N ASP A 68 31.97 -15.43 -14.89
CA ASP A 68 30.75 -14.64 -15.07
C ASP A 68 29.62 -15.62 -15.36
N THR A 69 28.61 -15.62 -14.50
CA THR A 69 27.49 -16.55 -14.62
C THR A 69 26.17 -15.86 -14.30
N ILE A 70 25.12 -16.30 -14.98
CA ILE A 70 23.75 -15.85 -14.75
C ILE A 70 22.99 -16.97 -14.07
N TYR A 71 22.40 -16.70 -12.90
CA TYR A 71 21.60 -17.65 -12.16
C TYR A 71 20.24 -17.05 -11.83
N LYS A 72 19.15 -17.66 -12.34
CA LYS A 72 17.77 -17.22 -12.08
C LYS A 72 17.60 -15.68 -12.18
N TYR A 73 18.13 -15.09 -13.26
CA TYR A 73 18.12 -13.63 -13.55
C TYR A 73 19.16 -12.78 -12.82
N ASP A 74 19.82 -13.30 -11.80
CA ASP A 74 20.93 -12.60 -11.13
C ASP A 74 22.24 -12.80 -11.91
N THR A 75 23.07 -11.76 -11.96
CA THR A 75 24.42 -11.82 -12.54
C THR A 75 25.45 -11.93 -11.42
N ILE A 76 26.28 -12.97 -11.46
CA ILE A 76 27.33 -13.23 -10.47
C ILE A 76 28.67 -13.20 -11.19
N GLN A 77 29.51 -12.25 -10.80
CA GLN A 77 30.89 -12.14 -11.26
C GLN A 77 31.86 -12.43 -10.14
N VAL A 78 32.77 -13.36 -10.37
CA VAL A 78 33.83 -13.77 -9.44
C VAL A 78 35.18 -13.62 -10.13
N ARG A 79 36.08 -12.86 -9.51
CA ARG A 79 37.46 -12.73 -9.95
C ARG A 79 38.41 -13.13 -8.83
N TYR A 80 39.40 -13.93 -9.16
CA TYR A 80 40.47 -14.33 -8.25
C TYR A 80 41.82 -14.06 -8.90
N ASP A 81 42.66 -13.27 -8.23
CA ASP A 81 43.98 -12.87 -8.71
C ASP A 81 45.08 -13.59 -7.89
N TYR A 82 45.87 -14.45 -8.54
CA TYR A 82 47.05 -15.12 -7.97
C TYR A 82 48.33 -14.44 -8.48
N PRO A 83 49.36 -14.18 -7.63
CA PRO A 83 49.59 -14.70 -6.27
C PRO A 83 49.07 -13.81 -5.13
N GLU A 84 48.46 -12.66 -5.44
CA GLU A 84 47.97 -11.71 -4.43
C GLU A 84 46.88 -12.31 -3.54
N ASN A 85 46.22 -13.37 -4.02
CA ASN A 85 45.08 -14.02 -3.40
C ASN A 85 43.95 -13.02 -3.12
N GLU A 86 43.74 -12.07 -4.04
CA GLU A 86 42.59 -11.18 -3.96
C GLU A 86 41.38 -11.86 -4.62
N MET A 87 40.25 -11.88 -3.92
CA MET A 87 38.98 -12.32 -4.46
C MET A 87 38.02 -11.13 -4.53
N LYS A 88 37.40 -10.93 -5.69
CA LYS A 88 36.34 -9.94 -5.93
C LYS A 88 35.07 -10.66 -6.29
N LEU A 89 33.97 -10.27 -5.67
CA LEU A 89 32.64 -10.83 -5.91
C LEU A 89 31.69 -9.67 -6.19
N ALA A 90 31.06 -9.67 -7.35
CA ALA A 90 29.99 -8.74 -7.67
C ALA A 90 28.72 -9.53 -7.96
N ILE A 91 27.66 -9.26 -7.20
CA ILE A 91 26.35 -9.86 -7.38
C ILE A 91 25.39 -8.74 -7.75
N ARG A 92 24.85 -8.82 -8.96
CA ARG A 92 23.78 -7.95 -9.42
C ARG A 92 22.48 -8.72 -9.41
N MET A 93 21.60 -8.35 -8.48
CA MET A 93 20.28 -8.96 -8.38
C MET A 93 19.34 -8.40 -9.45
N ALA A 94 18.46 -9.25 -9.98
CA ALA A 94 17.40 -8.79 -10.86
C ALA A 94 16.43 -7.88 -10.07
N THR A 95 15.83 -6.92 -10.77
CA THR A 95 14.83 -6.03 -10.18
C THR A 95 13.53 -6.80 -9.95
N ASP A 96 13.20 -7.05 -8.68
CA ASP A 96 11.91 -7.63 -8.31
C ASP A 96 10.83 -6.56 -8.27
N THR A 97 9.69 -6.87 -8.89
CA THR A 97 8.50 -6.01 -8.83
C THR A 97 7.64 -6.49 -7.66
N ILE A 98 7.46 -5.66 -6.63
CA ILE A 98 6.62 -6.02 -5.48
C ILE A 98 5.25 -5.35 -5.66
N TYR A 99 4.19 -6.15 -5.72
CA TYR A 99 2.81 -5.65 -5.72
C TYR A 99 2.48 -5.12 -4.32
N LYS A 100 2.04 -3.87 -4.23
CA LYS A 100 1.53 -3.30 -2.98
C LYS A 100 0.15 -2.71 -3.22
N GLU A 101 -0.86 -3.36 -2.66
CA GLU A 101 -2.22 -2.81 -2.68
C GLU A 101 -2.28 -1.55 -1.81
N ARG A 102 -2.69 -0.43 -2.40
CA ARG A 102 -2.95 0.81 -1.68
C ARG A 102 -4.46 0.96 -1.54
N VAL A 103 -4.99 0.67 -0.36
CA VAL A 103 -6.39 0.97 -0.05
C VAL A 103 -6.51 2.48 0.16
N ILE A 104 -6.96 3.19 -0.87
CA ILE A 104 -7.34 4.60 -0.73
C ILE A 104 -8.82 4.59 -0.36
N ALA A 105 -9.11 4.78 0.93
CA ALA A 105 -10.47 5.07 1.36
C ALA A 105 -10.84 6.47 0.83
N ALA A 106 -11.33 6.54 -0.39
CA ALA A 106 -11.93 7.75 -0.92
C ALA A 106 -13.25 7.95 -0.19
N SER A 107 -13.22 8.73 0.90
CA SER A 107 -14.45 9.33 1.41
C SER A 107 -14.84 10.39 0.40
N GLU A 108 -15.67 10.06 -0.58
CA GLU A 108 -16.36 11.09 -1.35
C GLU A 108 -17.06 12.00 -0.32
N PRO A 109 -16.85 13.33 -0.39
CA PRO A 109 -17.58 14.23 0.49
C PRO A 109 -19.06 14.00 0.20
N LEU A 110 -19.80 13.54 1.21
CA LEU A 110 -21.25 13.39 1.13
C LEU A 110 -21.79 14.74 0.67
N LYS A 111 -22.24 14.80 -0.59
CA LYS A 111 -22.83 15.99 -1.17
C LYS A 111 -24.04 16.31 -0.30
N GLU A 112 -23.99 17.44 0.40
CA GLU A 112 -25.08 17.88 1.27
C GLU A 112 -26.39 17.83 0.46
N PRO A 113 -27.41 17.10 0.95
CA PRO A 113 -28.64 16.96 0.22
C PRO A 113 -29.33 18.33 0.11
N TRP A 114 -29.58 18.78 -1.11
CA TRP A 114 -30.27 20.05 -1.40
C TRP A 114 -31.66 20.21 -0.73
N TRP A 115 -32.22 19.11 -0.21
CA TRP A 115 -33.49 19.08 0.50
C TRP A 115 -33.39 19.33 2.01
N GLU A 116 -32.18 19.35 2.58
CA GLU A 116 -31.95 19.52 4.02
C GLU A 116 -32.37 20.91 4.50
N ASP A 117 -31.90 21.98 3.83
CA ASP A 117 -32.24 23.36 4.21
C ASP A 117 -33.75 23.66 4.12
N PRO A 118 -34.47 23.29 3.05
CA PRO A 118 -35.92 23.48 2.98
C PRO A 118 -36.69 22.70 4.06
N LEU A 119 -36.24 21.49 4.41
CA LEU A 119 -36.91 20.67 5.42
C LEU A 119 -36.77 21.29 6.82
N ILE A 120 -35.57 21.78 7.15
CA ILE A 120 -35.32 22.44 8.44
C ILE A 120 -36.14 23.73 8.54
N ALA A 121 -36.18 24.53 7.48
CA ALA A 121 -36.94 25.78 7.44
C ALA A 121 -38.46 25.54 7.60
N THR A 122 -39.01 24.57 6.88
CA THR A 122 -40.43 24.24 6.95
C THR A 122 -40.80 23.58 8.27
N GLY A 123 -39.95 22.67 8.79
CA GLY A 123 -40.12 22.07 10.11
C GLY A 123 -40.14 23.11 11.24
N GLY A 124 -39.22 24.08 11.20
CA GLY A 124 -39.18 25.20 12.14
C GLY A 124 -40.44 26.06 12.11
N LEU A 125 -40.96 26.37 10.92
CA LEU A 125 -42.21 27.12 10.76
C LEU A 125 -43.42 26.37 11.32
N VAL A 126 -43.54 25.08 11.06
CA VAL A 126 -44.64 24.25 11.57
C VAL A 126 -44.57 24.15 13.10
N LEU A 127 -43.38 23.90 13.66
CA LEU A 127 -43.20 23.86 15.12
C LEU A 127 -43.48 25.21 15.77
N GLY A 128 -43.02 26.31 15.18
CA GLY A 128 -43.29 27.67 15.67
C GLY A 128 -44.79 28.00 15.65
N TYR A 129 -45.51 27.60 14.60
CA TYR A 129 -46.96 27.77 14.52
C TYR A 129 -47.70 26.95 15.57
N LEU A 130 -47.32 25.68 15.78
CA LEU A 130 -47.92 24.83 16.81
C LEU A 130 -47.68 25.37 18.22
N LEU A 131 -46.47 25.85 18.52
CA LEU A 131 -46.14 26.46 19.81
C LEU A 131 -46.90 27.77 20.03
N SER A 132 -46.99 28.62 18.99
CA SER A 132 -47.75 29.87 19.07
C SER A 132 -49.24 29.62 19.32
N ASN A 133 -49.80 28.57 18.72
CA ASN A 133 -51.21 28.22 18.90
C ASN A 133 -51.48 27.47 20.22
N ALA A 134 -50.49 26.75 20.77
CA ALA A 134 -50.59 26.09 22.08
C ALA A 134 -50.36 27.06 23.27
N SER A 135 -49.75 28.22 23.02
CA SER A 135 -49.56 29.30 24.00
C SER A 135 -50.75 30.28 24.07
N LYS A 136 -51.80 30.06 23.27
CA LYS A 136 -53.09 30.76 23.33
C LYS A 136 -54.12 29.88 24.00
#